data_AF-A0A8S9XR36-F1
#
_entry.id   AF-A0A8S9XR36-F1
#
_cell.length_a   1.000
_cell.length_b   1.000
_cell.length_c   1.000
_cell.angle_alpha   90.00
_cell.angle_beta   90.00
_cell.angle_gamma   90.00
#
_symmetry.space_group_name_H-M   'P 1'
#
loop_
_entity.id
_entity.type
_entity.pdbx_description
1 polymer ?
#
loop_
_entity_poly.entity_id
_entity_poly.type
_entity_poly.pdbx_seq_one_letter_code
_entity_poly.pdbx_strand_id
1 'polypeptide(L)'
;MKKCTILCIFRQMKMTNGDSYLDRQSVSNVLMRRAKDPQMKEFIGRTVQLCFEKFGLANKGRCESAKIFALCMEEAGKMNCEDWDVNKRFAQKNPKPGPVLSMQPPPSPPQRG
;
A
#
# COMPACT_ATOMS: atom_id res chain seq x y z
N MET A 1 -22.06 -7.70 -13.41
CA MET A 1 -21.99 -7.45 -11.95
C MET A 1 -20.82 -6.52 -11.63
N LYS A 2 -21.05 -5.32 -11.08
CA LYS A 2 -19.95 -4.52 -10.49
C LYS A 2 -19.53 -5.21 -9.20
N LYS A 3 -18.27 -5.66 -9.10
CA LYS A 3 -17.76 -6.35 -7.91
C LYS A 3 -17.64 -5.34 -6.75
N CYS A 4 -18.63 -5.34 -5.85
CA CYS A 4 -18.69 -4.47 -4.67
C CYS A 4 -18.01 -5.09 -3.43
N THR A 5 -17.07 -6.00 -3.62
CA THR A 5 -16.43 -6.75 -2.52
C THR A 5 -15.77 -5.84 -1.51
N ILE A 6 -15.08 -4.78 -1.97
CA ILE A 6 -14.45 -3.79 -1.08
C ILE A 6 -15.49 -3.10 -0.20
N LEU A 7 -16.63 -2.69 -0.77
CA LEU A 7 -17.72 -2.10 0.01
C LEU A 7 -18.29 -3.09 1.03
N CYS A 8 -18.40 -4.38 0.68
CA CYS A 8 -18.83 -5.42 1.61
C CYS A 8 -17.90 -5.49 2.83
N ILE A 9 -16.58 -5.51 2.60
CA ILE A 9 -15.58 -5.51 3.68
C ILE A 9 -15.74 -4.26 4.56
N PHE A 10 -15.84 -3.07 3.97
CA PHE A 10 -16.02 -1.83 4.73
C PHE A 10 -17.29 -1.81 5.58
N ARG A 11 -18.39 -2.39 5.08
CA ARG A 11 -19.63 -2.56 5.86
C ARG A 11 -19.42 -3.49 7.05
N GLN A 12 -18.74 -4.62 6.84
CA GLN A 12 -18.46 -5.58 7.93
C GLN A 12 -17.55 -4.99 8.99
N MET A 13 -16.60 -4.15 8.59
CA MET A 13 -15.71 -3.41 9.48
C MET A 13 -16.37 -2.20 10.15
N LYS A 14 -17.68 -1.94 9.90
CA LYS A 14 -18.44 -0.80 10.43
C LYS A 14 -17.83 0.55 10.04
N MET A 15 -17.36 0.66 8.79
CA MET A 15 -16.79 1.89 8.22
C MET A 15 -17.80 2.69 7.37
N THR A 16 -19.08 2.30 7.35
CA THR A 16 -20.12 2.93 6.53
C THR A 16 -21.27 3.45 7.39
N ASN A 17 -22.00 4.45 6.88
CA ASN A 17 -23.26 4.92 7.47
C ASN A 17 -24.45 3.98 7.18
N GLY A 18 -25.65 4.36 7.64
CA GLY A 18 -26.89 3.61 7.44
C GLY A 18 -27.22 3.34 5.96
N ASP A 19 -26.86 4.26 5.07
CA ASP A 19 -27.07 4.14 3.61
C ASP A 19 -25.95 3.37 2.90
N SER A 20 -25.02 2.78 3.65
CA SER A 20 -23.84 2.07 3.17
C SER A 20 -22.89 2.93 2.31
N TYR A 21 -22.85 4.24 2.55
CA TYR A 21 -21.76 5.09 2.07
C TYR A 21 -20.60 5.03 3.08
N LEU A 22 -19.38 5.15 2.58
CA LEU A 22 -18.22 5.36 3.45
C LEU A 22 -18.45 6.61 4.30
N ASP A 23 -18.27 6.48 5.60
CA ASP A 23 -18.41 7.57 6.55
C ASP A 23 -17.04 7.91 7.13
N ARG A 24 -16.62 9.17 6.98
CA ARG A 24 -15.27 9.61 7.36
C ARG A 24 -14.99 9.36 8.83
N GLN A 25 -15.94 9.70 9.71
CA GLN A 25 -15.76 9.52 11.14
C GLN A 25 -15.66 8.04 11.52
N SER A 26 -16.53 7.21 10.95
CA SER A 26 -16.53 5.76 11.16
C SER A 26 -15.22 5.12 10.68
N VAL A 27 -14.75 5.48 9.48
CA VAL A 27 -13.45 5.03 8.94
C VAL A 27 -12.30 5.43 9.86
N SER A 28 -12.19 6.71 10.23
CA SER A 28 -11.14 7.21 11.13
C SER A 28 -11.16 6.46 12.45
N ASN A 29 -12.34 6.32 13.08
CA ASN A 29 -12.50 5.60 14.34
C ASN A 29 -12.03 4.15 14.23
N VAL A 30 -12.45 3.42 13.19
CA VAL A 30 -12.10 2.00 13.03
C VAL A 30 -10.59 1.83 12.79
N LEU A 31 -9.99 2.65 11.92
CA LEU A 31 -8.57 2.55 11.60
C LEU A 31 -7.68 2.98 12.77
N MET A 32 -8.02 4.08 13.45
CA MET A 32 -7.25 4.58 14.60
C MET A 32 -7.30 3.65 15.81
N ARG A 33 -8.41 2.90 16.01
CA ARG A 33 -8.53 1.91 17.11
C ARG A 33 -7.43 0.85 17.09
N ARG A 34 -6.90 0.51 15.90
CA ARG A 34 -5.84 -0.49 15.75
C ARG A 34 -4.43 0.11 15.74
N ALA A 35 -4.30 1.44 15.66
CA ALA A 35 -3.03 2.12 15.67
C ALA A 35 -2.55 2.35 17.11
N LYS A 36 -1.41 1.74 17.47
CA LYS A 36 -0.82 1.86 18.80
C LYS A 36 0.00 3.15 18.94
N ASP A 37 0.75 3.49 17.90
CA ASP A 37 1.72 4.58 17.91
C ASP A 37 1.10 5.93 17.43
N PRO A 38 1.47 7.08 18.05
CA PRO A 38 0.96 8.39 17.64
C PRO A 38 1.28 8.78 16.19
N GLN A 39 2.47 8.44 15.68
CA GLN A 39 2.84 8.73 14.29
C GLN A 39 1.95 7.96 13.32
N MET A 40 1.61 6.71 13.65
CA MET A 40 0.67 5.90 12.87
C MET A 40 -0.75 6.48 12.90
N LYS A 41 -1.20 7.02 14.03
CA LYS A 41 -2.50 7.71 14.13
C LYS A 41 -2.53 8.99 13.31
N GLU A 42 -1.46 9.79 13.35
CA GLU A 42 -1.32 10.99 12.52
C GLU A 42 -1.35 10.64 11.03
N PHE A 43 -0.57 9.63 10.61
CA PHE A 43 -0.58 9.10 9.25
C PHE A 43 -1.99 8.69 8.83
N ILE A 44 -2.67 7.84 9.60
CA ILE A 44 -4.04 7.40 9.30
C ILE A 44 -4.98 8.60 9.18
N GLY A 45 -4.92 9.56 10.11
CA GLY A 45 -5.76 10.76 10.08
C GLY A 45 -5.60 11.57 8.79
N ARG A 46 -4.35 11.87 8.42
CA ARG A 46 -4.03 12.61 7.18
C ARG A 46 -4.43 11.83 5.93
N THR A 47 -4.14 10.54 5.88
CA THR A 47 -4.45 9.70 4.71
C THR A 47 -5.95 9.53 4.52
N VAL A 48 -6.71 9.33 5.61
CA VAL A 48 -8.18 9.26 5.51
C VAL A 48 -8.73 10.57 4.95
N GLN A 49 -8.28 11.73 5.45
CA GLN A 49 -8.68 13.03 4.92
C GLN A 49 -8.42 13.14 3.41
N LEU A 50 -7.16 12.92 3.00
CA LEU A 50 -6.72 12.97 1.61
C LEU A 50 -7.55 12.04 0.71
N CYS A 51 -7.82 10.81 1.15
CA CYS A 51 -8.53 9.84 0.34
C CYS A 51 -10.03 10.14 0.22
N PHE A 52 -10.62 10.83 1.20
CA PHE A 52 -12.00 11.31 1.11
C PHE A 52 -12.16 12.47 0.12
N GLU A 53 -11.16 13.35 0.01
CA GLU A 53 -11.16 14.44 -0.98
C GLU A 53 -11.20 13.90 -2.43
N LYS A 54 -10.63 12.71 -2.68
CA LYS A 54 -10.69 12.04 -3.99
C LYS A 54 -12.10 11.60 -4.40
N PHE A 55 -13.06 11.53 -3.48
CA PHE A 55 -14.46 11.25 -3.82
C PHE A 55 -15.22 12.49 -4.29
N GLY A 56 -14.89 13.66 -3.74
CA GLY A 56 -15.67 14.90 -3.92
C GLY A 56 -15.68 15.44 -5.36
N LEU A 57 -14.82 14.90 -6.23
CA LEU A 57 -14.67 15.36 -7.61
C LEU A 57 -15.66 14.71 -8.60
N ALA A 58 -16.42 13.68 -8.20
CA ALA A 58 -17.43 13.07 -9.06
C ALA A 58 -18.50 12.34 -8.23
N ASN A 59 -19.76 12.50 -8.61
CA ASN A 59 -20.90 11.78 -8.05
C ASN A 59 -20.80 10.27 -8.37
N LYS A 60 -19.91 9.56 -7.68
CA LYS A 60 -19.61 8.15 -7.90
C LYS A 60 -20.45 7.29 -6.97
N GLY A 61 -20.99 6.19 -7.51
CA GLY A 61 -21.79 5.26 -6.73
C GLY A 61 -20.98 4.57 -5.62
N ARG A 62 -21.64 4.14 -4.54
CA ARG A 62 -21.05 3.57 -3.31
C ARG A 62 -19.89 2.59 -3.52
N CYS A 63 -20.02 1.64 -4.44
CA CYS A 63 -18.97 0.65 -4.69
C CYS A 63 -17.73 1.24 -5.35
N GLU A 64 -17.91 2.23 -6.23
CA GLU A 64 -16.81 2.89 -6.90
C GLU A 64 -16.05 3.80 -5.91
N SER A 65 -16.78 4.53 -5.07
CA SER A 65 -16.18 5.30 -3.98
C SER A 65 -15.40 4.40 -3.03
N ALA A 66 -15.95 3.26 -2.63
CA ALA A 66 -15.21 2.29 -1.81
C ALA A 66 -13.93 1.79 -2.48
N LYS A 67 -13.97 1.49 -3.78
CA LYS A 67 -12.79 1.08 -4.55
C LYS A 67 -11.73 2.18 -4.60
N ILE A 68 -12.12 3.41 -4.92
CA ILE A 68 -11.21 4.57 -4.99
C ILE A 68 -10.56 4.82 -3.63
N PHE A 69 -11.32 4.69 -2.54
CA PHE A 69 -10.79 4.82 -1.20
C PHE A 69 -9.69 3.80 -0.93
N ALA A 70 -10.00 2.53 -1.18
CA ALA A 70 -9.09 1.43 -0.90
C ALA A 70 -7.78 1.58 -1.68
N LEU A 71 -7.86 1.94 -2.96
CA LEU A 71 -6.69 2.20 -3.80
C LEU A 71 -5.87 3.39 -3.30
N CYS A 72 -6.52 4.46 -2.84
CA CYS A 72 -5.83 5.60 -2.27
C CYS A 72 -5.10 5.25 -0.96
N MET A 73 -5.76 4.51 -0.06
CA MET A 73 -5.16 4.04 1.19
C MET A 73 -3.98 3.08 0.92
N GLU A 74 -4.12 2.19 -0.08
CA GLU A 74 -3.06 1.28 -0.52
C GLU A 74 -1.84 2.05 -1.02
N GLU A 75 -2.04 3.04 -1.88
CA GLU A 75 -0.96 3.86 -2.44
C GLU A 75 -0.24 4.67 -1.34
N ALA A 76 -0.99 5.26 -0.42
CA ALA A 76 -0.40 5.93 0.73
C ALA A 76 0.42 4.97 1.60
N GLY A 77 -0.05 3.74 1.78
CA GLY A 77 0.68 2.68 2.48
C GLY A 77 1.99 2.33 1.78
N LYS A 78 1.97 2.11 0.46
CA LYS A 78 3.15 1.84 -0.38
C LYS A 78 4.24 2.89 -0.22
N MET A 79 3.84 4.17 -0.27
CA MET A 79 4.79 5.28 -0.21
C MET A 79 5.40 5.51 1.18
N ASN A 80 4.75 5.03 2.25
CA ASN A 80 5.14 5.33 3.64
C ASN A 80 5.55 4.09 4.44
N CYS A 81 5.54 2.91 3.83
CA CYS A 81 5.95 1.66 4.46
C CYS A 81 7.12 1.06 3.69
N GLU A 82 8.33 1.18 4.26
CA GLU A 82 9.59 0.66 3.69
C GLU A 82 9.53 -0.82 3.31
N ASP A 83 8.67 -1.51 4.03
CA ASP A 83 8.52 -2.94 4.12
C ASP A 83 7.30 -3.47 3.33
N TRP A 84 6.64 -2.61 2.57
CA TRP A 84 5.42 -2.90 1.82
C TRP A 84 5.59 -4.02 0.79
N ASP A 85 6.74 -4.04 0.12
CA ASP A 85 7.05 -5.04 -0.90
C ASP A 85 7.57 -6.33 -0.23
N VAL A 86 6.65 -7.27 -0.02
CA VAL A 86 6.97 -8.59 0.55
C VAL A 86 8.01 -9.34 -0.27
N ASN A 87 8.08 -9.14 -1.59
CA ASN A 87 9.11 -9.78 -2.42
C ASN A 87 10.51 -9.21 -2.14
N LYS A 88 10.63 -7.91 -1.82
CA LYS A 88 11.90 -7.35 -1.35
C LYS A 88 12.35 -7.97 -0.02
N ARG A 89 11.42 -8.24 0.90
CA ARG A 89 11.73 -8.94 2.16
C ARG A 89 12.23 -10.37 1.93
N PHE A 90 11.62 -11.12 1.01
CA PHE A 90 12.09 -12.46 0.65
C PHE A 90 13.44 -12.44 -0.07
N ALA A 91 13.67 -11.46 -0.94
CA ALA A 91 14.94 -11.26 -1.63
C ALA A 91 16.08 -10.82 -0.69
N GLN A 92 15.79 -10.01 0.33
CA GLN A 92 16.75 -9.62 1.36
C GLN A 92 17.08 -10.77 2.32
N LYS A 93 16.12 -11.62 2.67
CA LYS A 93 16.34 -12.81 3.52
C LYS A 93 17.10 -13.94 2.83
N ASN A 94 17.02 -14.02 1.50
CA ASN A 94 17.76 -14.99 0.69
C ASN A 94 18.46 -14.25 -0.46
N PRO A 95 19.56 -13.54 -0.20
CA PRO A 95 20.31 -12.91 -1.26
C PRO A 95 20.77 -14.01 -2.24
N LYS A 96 20.42 -13.87 -3.52
CA LYS A 96 21.05 -14.70 -4.56
C LYS A 96 22.56 -14.45 -4.48
N PRO A 97 23.41 -15.48 -4.55
CA PRO A 97 24.83 -15.27 -4.71
C PRO A 97 25.05 -14.30 -5.87
N GLY A 98 25.86 -13.27 -5.66
CA GLY A 98 26.21 -12.34 -6.71
C GLY A 98 26.84 -13.09 -7.90
N PRO A 99 26.91 -12.48 -9.10
CA PRO A 99 27.64 -13.07 -10.20
C PRO A 99 29.05 -13.38 -9.71
N VAL A 100 29.45 -14.65 -9.73
CA VAL A 100 30.85 -15.00 -9.53
C VAL A 100 31.58 -14.32 -10.67
N LEU A 101 32.36 -13.29 -10.36
CA LEU A 101 33.22 -12.66 -11.35
C LEU A 101 34.16 -13.76 -11.84
N SER A 102 33.94 -14.25 -13.06
CA SER A 102 34.86 -15.22 -13.68
C SER A 102 36.24 -14.58 -13.67
N MET A 103 37.17 -15.13 -12.89
CA MET A 103 38.55 -14.66 -12.90
C MET A 103 39.05 -14.80 -14.34
N GLN A 104 39.34 -13.68 -14.99
CA GLN A 104 39.96 -13.71 -16.30
C GLN A 104 41.31 -14.44 -16.16
N PRO A 105 41.65 -15.34 -17.09
CA PRO A 105 42.96 -15.98 -17.09
C PRO A 105 44.05 -14.89 -17.19
N PRO A 106 45.21 -15.10 -16.53
CA PRO A 106 46.29 -14.11 -16.54
C PRO A 106 46.74 -13.83 -17.98
N PRO A 107 47.16 -12.58 -18.28
CA PRO A 107 47.60 -12.22 -19.61
C PRO A 107 48.84 -13.01 -20.03
N SER A 108 48.88 -13.41 -21.30
CA SER A 108 49.99 -14.13 -21.91
C SER A 108 51.30 -13.34 -21.80
N PRO A 109 52.46 -14.00 -21.61
CA PRO A 109 53.75 -13.30 -21.57
C PRO A 109 54.03 -12.57 -22.89
N PRO A 110 54.75 -11.43 -22.85
CA PRO A 110 55.11 -10.71 -24.07
C PRO A 110 56.00 -11.58 -24.97
N GLN A 111 55.57 -11.72 -26.23
CA GLN A 111 56.39 -12.29 -27.31
C GLN A 111 57.54 -11.31 -27.60
N ARG A 112 58.77 -11.78 -27.45
CA ARG A 112 59.98 -11.00 -27.73
C ARG A 112 60.28 -11.13 -29.24
N GLY A 113 60.09 -10.04 -29.97
CA GLY A 113 60.49 -9.86 -31.37
C GLY A 113 61.31 -8.60 -31.51
#